data_AF-A0ABC8RRW3-F1
#
_entry.id   AF-A0ABC8RRW3-F1
#
_cell.length_a   1.000
_cell.length_b   1.000
_cell.length_c   1.000
_cell.angle_alpha   90.00
_cell.angle_beta   90.00
_cell.angle_gamma   90.00
#
_symmetry.space_group_name_H-M   'P 1'
#
loop_
_entity.id
_entity.type
_entity.pdbx_description
1 polymer ?
#
loop_
_entity_poly.entity_id
_entity_poly.type
_entity_poly.pdbx_seq_one_letter_code
_entity_poly.pdbx_strand_id
1 'polypeptide(L)'
;MKRRRRSISDLNSDVLKVIIIFAAKSADGAATFARATSICKLFKELANDTDILKAVEFSNVMIAGIDGSFWQSNGLLIRCARAGNVIACNLHLKHVQVLLELIRTNVRVGKLASRVMMNKIFDIILFYYLKVWMMH
;
A
#
# COMPACT_ATOMS: atom_id res chain seq x y z
N MET A 1 -20.98 -23.51 41.73
CA MET A 1 -19.66 -23.45 41.06
C MET A 1 -19.64 -22.29 40.06
N LYS A 2 -18.82 -21.25 40.27
CA LYS A 2 -18.60 -20.21 39.24
C LYS A 2 -17.78 -20.84 38.11
N ARG A 3 -18.34 -20.92 36.88
CA ARG A 3 -17.58 -21.31 35.68
C ARG A 3 -16.41 -20.33 35.53
N ARG A 4 -15.17 -20.79 35.76
CA ARG A 4 -13.97 -20.04 35.37
C ARG A 4 -14.06 -19.83 33.86
N ARG A 5 -14.22 -18.59 33.39
CA ARG A 5 -14.09 -18.25 31.98
C ARG A 5 -12.66 -18.61 31.58
N ARG A 6 -12.49 -19.68 30.83
CA ARG A 6 -11.20 -20.01 30.20
C ARG A 6 -10.95 -18.95 29.14
N SER A 7 -9.78 -18.32 29.21
CA SER A 7 -9.37 -17.29 28.27
C SER A 7 -8.68 -17.93 27.07
N ILE A 8 -8.72 -17.27 25.91
CA ILE A 8 -7.95 -17.70 24.75
C ILE A 8 -6.44 -17.71 25.05
N SER A 9 -6.01 -16.92 26.04
CA SER A 9 -4.63 -16.89 26.53
C SER A 9 -4.19 -18.16 27.26
N ASP A 10 -5.13 -19.04 27.62
CA ASP A 10 -4.82 -20.30 28.30
C ASP A 10 -4.49 -21.42 27.29
N LEU A 11 -4.57 -21.13 25.98
CA LEU A 11 -4.24 -22.08 24.91
C LEU A 11 -2.72 -22.14 24.67
N ASN A 12 -2.27 -23.32 24.24
CA ASN A 12 -0.90 -23.50 23.76
C ASN A 12 -0.63 -22.58 22.54
N SER A 13 0.57 -21.99 22.50
CA SER A 13 1.08 -21.17 21.39
C SER A 13 0.89 -21.81 20.02
N ASP A 14 1.10 -23.12 19.88
CA ASP A 14 0.92 -23.84 18.61
C ASP A 14 -0.54 -23.83 18.15
N VAL A 15 -1.47 -24.00 19.10
CA VAL A 15 -2.91 -23.93 18.83
C VAL A 15 -3.30 -22.51 18.45
N LEU A 16 -2.74 -21.49 19.12
CA LEU A 16 -2.95 -20.10 18.77
C LEU A 16 -2.42 -19.77 17.37
N LYS A 17 -1.25 -20.30 17.00
CA LYS A 17 -0.66 -20.18 15.66
C LYS A 17 -1.55 -20.83 14.60
N VAL A 18 -2.14 -21.98 14.87
CA VAL A 18 -3.09 -22.62 13.95
C VAL A 18 -4.35 -21.77 13.79
N ILE A 19 -4.94 -21.29 14.88
CA ILE A 19 -6.15 -20.44 14.85
C ILE A 19 -5.93 -19.18 14.00
N ILE A 20 -4.80 -18.49 14.21
CA ILE A 20 -4.50 -17.25 13.49
C ILE A 20 -4.18 -17.52 12.01
N ILE A 21 -3.57 -18.66 11.66
CA ILE A 21 -3.40 -19.08 10.26
C ILE A 21 -4.77 -19.29 9.59
N PHE A 22 -5.71 -19.96 10.26
CA PHE A 22 -7.06 -20.14 9.72
C PHE A 22 -7.79 -18.81 9.55
N ALA A 23 -7.68 -17.91 10.53
CA ALA A 23 -8.24 -16.57 10.43
C ALA A 23 -7.61 -15.78 9.27
N ALA A 24 -6.29 -15.87 9.10
CA ALA A 24 -5.53 -15.23 8.04
C ALA A 24 -5.87 -15.76 6.64
N LYS A 25 -6.27 -17.04 6.52
CA LYS A 25 -6.70 -17.67 5.25
C LYS A 25 -8.16 -17.45 4.89
N SER A 26 -8.94 -16.80 5.76
CA SER A 26 -10.35 -16.51 5.47
C SER A 26 -10.50 -15.53 4.31
N ALA A 27 -11.70 -15.41 3.74
CA ALA A 27 -11.98 -14.51 2.61
C ALA A 27 -11.58 -13.03 2.91
N ASP A 28 -11.74 -12.59 4.16
CA ASP A 28 -11.30 -11.29 4.65
C ASP A 28 -10.04 -11.42 5.52
N GLY A 29 -9.12 -12.30 5.11
CA GLY A 29 -7.97 -12.74 5.86
C GLY A 29 -7.11 -11.60 6.41
N ALA A 30 -6.67 -10.70 5.53
CA ALA A 30 -5.88 -9.53 5.91
C ALA A 30 -6.57 -8.63 6.95
N ALA A 31 -7.86 -8.32 6.76
CA ALA A 31 -8.62 -7.47 7.68
C ALA A 31 -8.87 -8.16 9.03
N THR A 32 -9.17 -9.47 9.00
CA THR A 32 -9.39 -10.28 10.19
C THR A 32 -8.10 -10.43 10.99
N PHE A 33 -6.97 -10.67 10.31
CA PHE A 33 -5.66 -10.73 10.93
C PHE A 33 -5.22 -9.38 11.54
N ALA A 34 -5.41 -8.27 10.81
CA ALA A 34 -5.11 -6.93 11.32
C ALA A 34 -5.93 -6.62 12.58
N ARG A 35 -7.23 -6.93 12.58
CA ARG A 35 -8.08 -6.77 13.77
C ARG A 35 -7.61 -7.66 14.93
N ALA A 36 -7.37 -8.94 14.68
CA ALA A 36 -6.95 -9.89 15.72
C ALA A 36 -5.65 -9.47 16.41
N THR A 37 -4.65 -9.02 15.64
CA THR A 37 -3.34 -8.58 16.15
C THR A 37 -3.41 -7.21 16.84
N SER A 38 -4.42 -6.38 16.54
CA SER A 38 -4.66 -5.10 17.23
C SER A 38 -5.28 -5.26 18.62
N ILE A 39 -6.10 -6.31 18.83
CA ILE A 39 -6.89 -6.48 20.06
C ILE A 39 -6.19 -7.43 21.06
N CYS A 40 -5.49 -8.45 20.57
CA CYS A 40 -4.91 -9.50 21.41
C CYS A 40 -3.38 -9.44 21.44
N LYS A 41 -2.79 -9.27 22.63
CA LYS A 41 -1.33 -9.22 22.82
C LYS A 41 -0.63 -10.49 22.30
N LEU A 42 -1.21 -11.66 22.55
CA LEU A 42 -0.63 -12.93 22.07
C LEU A 42 -0.64 -13.03 20.54
N PHE A 43 -1.72 -12.58 19.90
CA PHE A 43 -1.76 -12.52 18.44
C PHE A 43 -0.79 -11.47 17.89
N LYS A 44 -0.59 -10.35 18.61
CA LYS A 44 0.43 -9.36 18.26
C LYS A 44 1.85 -9.93 18.30
N GLU A 45 2.16 -10.79 19.27
CA GLU A 45 3.45 -11.49 19.37
C GLU A 45 3.65 -12.46 18.19
N LEU A 46 2.59 -13.17 17.80
CA LEU A 46 2.59 -14.06 16.63
C LEU A 46 2.52 -13.32 15.28
N ALA A 47 2.26 -12.01 15.27
CA ALA A 47 1.99 -11.28 14.04
C ALA A 47 3.20 -11.22 13.08
N ASN A 48 4.40 -11.42 13.60
CA ASN A 48 5.65 -11.41 12.81
C ASN A 48 6.10 -12.82 12.39
N ASP A 49 5.34 -13.86 12.73
CA ASP A 49 5.67 -15.21 12.33
C ASP A 49 5.57 -15.37 10.80
N THR A 50 6.63 -15.91 10.21
CA THR A 50 6.76 -16.05 8.76
C THR A 50 5.67 -16.92 8.15
N ASP A 51 5.27 -18.00 8.82
CA ASP A 51 4.27 -18.93 8.30
C ASP A 51 2.89 -18.29 8.28
N ILE A 52 2.59 -17.50 9.32
CA ILE A 52 1.35 -16.72 9.39
C ILE A 52 1.32 -15.68 8.28
N LEU A 53 2.40 -14.90 8.12
CA LEU A 53 2.49 -13.84 7.11
C LEU A 53 2.39 -14.39 5.66
N LYS A 54 2.98 -15.56 5.39
CA LYS A 54 2.82 -16.28 4.11
C LYS A 54 1.38 -16.73 3.87
N ALA A 55 0.64 -17.05 4.93
CA ALA A 55 -0.72 -17.58 4.84
C ALA A 55 -1.81 -16.51 4.74
N VAL A 56 -1.50 -15.22 4.92
CA VAL A 56 -2.49 -14.13 4.86
C VAL A 56 -3.10 -14.04 3.46
N GLU A 57 -4.43 -14.09 3.41
CA GLU A 57 -5.23 -14.02 2.19
C GLU A 57 -5.61 -12.56 1.87
N PHE A 58 -5.52 -12.20 0.59
CA PHE A 58 -5.76 -10.85 0.06
C PHE A 58 -6.75 -10.84 -1.12
N SER A 59 -7.48 -11.93 -1.37
CA SER A 59 -8.35 -12.12 -2.56
C SER A 59 -9.41 -11.04 -2.77
N ASN A 60 -9.97 -10.46 -1.72
CA ASN A 60 -11.00 -9.41 -1.82
C ASN A 60 -10.45 -7.98 -1.77
N VAL A 61 -9.12 -7.82 -1.83
CA VAL A 61 -8.51 -6.52 -1.57
C VAL A 61 -8.28 -5.77 -2.88
N MET A 62 -9.20 -4.86 -3.20
CA MET A 62 -9.04 -3.87 -4.27
C MET A 62 -7.92 -2.90 -3.91
N ILE A 63 -6.95 -2.66 -4.79
CA ILE A 63 -5.83 -1.72 -4.56
C ILE A 63 -6.33 -0.33 -4.11
N ALA A 64 -7.42 0.16 -4.70
CA ALA A 64 -8.04 1.44 -4.34
C ALA A 64 -8.72 1.45 -2.95
N GLY A 65 -9.06 0.28 -2.42
CA GLY A 65 -9.65 0.11 -1.08
C GLY A 65 -8.62 -0.22 0.00
N ILE A 66 -7.33 -0.33 -0.34
CA ILE A 66 -6.26 -0.56 0.64
C ILE A 66 -5.94 0.73 1.34
N ASP A 67 -6.14 0.75 2.66
CA ASP A 67 -5.74 1.86 3.51
C ASP A 67 -4.24 2.15 3.38
N GLY A 68 -3.88 3.45 3.36
CA GLY A 68 -2.51 3.91 3.19
C GLY A 68 -1.49 3.27 4.15
N SER A 69 -1.93 2.91 5.36
CA SER A 69 -1.08 2.27 6.37
C SER A 69 -0.55 0.89 5.97
N PHE A 70 -1.27 0.17 5.10
CA PHE A 70 -0.85 -1.16 4.63
C PHE A 70 0.36 -1.10 3.71
N TRP A 71 0.54 0.02 2.99
CA TRP A 71 1.64 0.25 2.07
C TRP A 71 2.91 0.77 2.73
N GLN A 72 2.84 1.17 4.00
CA GLN A 72 4.00 1.65 4.74
C GLN A 72 5.08 0.56 4.81
N SER A 73 6.34 0.95 5.00
CA SER A 73 7.49 0.03 5.05
C SER A 73 7.38 -1.08 6.11
N ASN A 74 6.52 -0.89 7.12
CA ASN A 74 6.19 -1.87 8.15
C ASN A 74 4.69 -2.24 8.17
N GLY A 75 3.95 -1.88 7.13
CA GLY A 75 2.54 -2.23 6.94
C GLY A 75 2.37 -3.73 6.70
N LEU A 76 1.16 -4.23 6.95
CA LEU A 76 0.84 -5.65 6.85
C LEU A 76 1.21 -6.23 5.48
N LEU A 77 0.84 -5.54 4.39
CA LEU A 77 1.09 -6.01 3.03
C LEU A 77 2.58 -6.15 2.73
N ILE A 78 3.39 -5.15 3.13
CA ILE A 78 4.85 -5.19 2.94
C ILE A 78 5.49 -6.30 3.77
N ARG A 79 5.02 -6.52 5.00
CA ARG A 79 5.49 -7.62 5.85
C ARG A 79 5.16 -8.98 5.25
N CYS A 80 3.95 -9.16 4.73
CA CYS A 80 3.56 -10.40 4.04
C CYS A 80 4.40 -10.62 2.76
N ALA A 81 4.61 -9.58 1.96
CA ALA A 81 5.45 -9.67 0.76
C ALA A 81 6.90 -10.08 1.11
N ARG A 82 7.50 -9.46 2.13
CA ARG A 82 8.84 -9.83 2.64
C ARG A 82 8.91 -11.26 3.16
N ALA A 83 7.84 -11.76 3.76
CA ALA A 83 7.75 -13.15 4.20
C ALA A 83 7.61 -14.14 3.03
N GLY A 84 7.39 -13.68 1.79
CA GLY A 84 7.23 -14.53 0.61
C GLY A 84 5.78 -14.82 0.22
N ASN A 85 4.82 -14.01 0.67
CA ASN A 85 3.45 -14.09 0.22
C ASN A 85 3.33 -13.58 -1.23
N VAL A 86 3.07 -14.49 -2.17
CA VAL A 86 3.03 -14.21 -3.62
C VAL A 86 1.94 -13.19 -3.97
N ILE A 87 0.78 -13.27 -3.32
CA ILE A 87 -0.34 -12.35 -3.58
C ILE A 87 0.04 -10.93 -3.13
N ALA A 88 0.62 -10.81 -1.93
CA ALA A 88 1.09 -9.52 -1.42
C ALA A 88 2.20 -8.92 -2.32
N CYS A 89 3.14 -9.74 -2.80
CA CYS A 89 4.15 -9.30 -3.77
C CYS A 89 3.52 -8.77 -5.06
N ASN A 90 2.55 -9.50 -5.62
CA ASN A 90 1.85 -9.09 -6.83
C ASN A 90 1.06 -7.78 -6.64
N LEU A 91 0.39 -7.61 -5.50
CA LEU A 91 -0.30 -6.36 -5.16
C LEU A 91 0.69 -5.20 -5.01
N HIS A 92 1.83 -5.43 -4.38
CA HIS A 92 2.89 -4.43 -4.23
C HIS A 92 3.45 -3.99 -5.59
N LEU A 93 3.75 -4.94 -6.48
CA LEU A 93 4.23 -4.64 -7.84
C LEU A 93 3.20 -3.85 -8.65
N LYS A 94 1.92 -4.25 -8.60
CA LYS A 94 0.83 -3.50 -9.27
C LYS A 94 0.72 -2.07 -8.76
N HIS A 95 0.80 -1.86 -7.44
CA HIS A 95 0.76 -0.53 -6.84
C HIS A 95 1.95 0.34 -7.29
N VAL A 96 3.17 -0.21 -7.27
CA VAL A 96 4.37 0.47 -7.76
C VAL A 96 4.23 0.84 -9.24
N GLN A 97 3.69 -0.06 -10.07
CA GLN A 97 3.45 0.20 -11.49
C GLN A 97 2.47 1.35 -11.72
N VAL A 98 1.36 1.40 -10.97
CA VAL A 98 0.39 2.52 -11.03
C VAL A 98 1.05 3.84 -10.64
N LEU A 99 1.85 3.85 -9.56
CA LEU A 99 2.58 5.05 -9.15
C LEU A 99 3.59 5.52 -10.20
N LEU A 100 4.30 4.59 -10.84
CA LEU A 100 5.24 4.91 -11.91
C LEU A 100 4.54 5.54 -13.11
N GLU A 101 3.39 5.02 -13.55
CA GLU A 101 2.62 5.61 -14.65
C GLU A 101 2.05 6.99 -14.30
N LEU A 102 1.62 7.20 -13.05
CA LEU A 102 1.20 8.51 -12.57
C LEU A 102 2.37 9.52 -12.62
N ILE A 103 3.53 9.14 -12.07
CA ILE A 103 4.74 9.99 -12.08
C ILE A 103 5.16 10.30 -13.52
N ARG A 104 5.17 9.30 -14.39
CA ARG A 104 5.51 9.45 -15.81
C ARG A 104 4.60 10.45 -16.50
N THR A 105 3.30 10.39 -16.22
CA THR A 105 2.30 11.31 -16.78
C THR A 105 2.53 12.74 -16.29
N ASN A 106 2.75 12.92 -14.98
CA ASN A 106 3.02 14.22 -14.38
C ASN A 106 4.29 14.86 -14.95
N VAL A 107 5.36 14.09 -15.16
CA VAL A 107 6.60 14.57 -15.79
C VAL A 107 6.36 15.01 -17.25
N ARG A 108 5.55 14.26 -18.02
CA ARG A 108 5.21 14.64 -19.40
C ARG A 108 4.40 15.94 -19.44
N VAL A 109 3.39 16.06 -18.58
CA VAL A 109 2.56 17.28 -18.47
C VAL A 109 3.41 18.49 -18.08
N GLY A 110 4.30 18.33 -17.08
CA GLY A 110 5.23 19.38 -16.68
C GLY A 110 6.13 19.86 -17.82
N LYS A 111 6.73 18.92 -18.56
CA LYS A 111 7.57 19.27 -19.74
C LYS A 111 6.79 20.00 -20.83
N LEU A 112 5.55 19.58 -21.10
CA LEU A 112 4.70 20.25 -22.08
C LEU A 112 4.33 21.66 -21.63
N ALA A 113 3.95 21.83 -20.35
CA ALA A 113 3.63 23.13 -19.78
C ALA A 113 4.83 24.10 -19.87
N SER A 114 6.04 23.64 -19.55
CA SER A 114 7.25 24.45 -19.70
C SER A 114 7.49 24.87 -21.15
N ARG A 115 7.29 23.98 -22.13
CA ARG A 115 7.45 24.29 -23.55
C ARG A 115 6.44 25.34 -24.02
N VAL A 116 5.16 25.17 -23.65
CA VAL A 116 4.10 26.14 -23.99
C VAL A 116 4.39 27.51 -23.38
N MET A 117 4.87 27.55 -22.13
CA MET A 117 5.25 28.80 -21.48
C MET A 117 6.41 29.50 -22.20
N MET A 118 7.47 28.76 -22.57
CA MET A 118 8.60 29.29 -23.32
C MET A 118 8.18 29.87 -24.67
N ASN A 119 7.31 29.17 -25.41
CA ASN A 119 6.81 29.68 -26.69
C ASN A 119 6.04 31.00 -26.52
N LYS A 120 5.15 31.09 -25.52
CA LYS A 120 4.44 32.34 -25.23
C LYS A 120 5.37 33.48 -24.87
N ILE A 121 6.41 33.22 -24.08
CA ILE A 121 7.42 34.23 -23.72
C ILE A 121 8.15 34.69 -24.99
N PHE A 122 8.53 33.77 -25.86
CA PHE A 122 9.19 34.10 -27.13
C PHE A 122 8.29 34.96 -28.03
N ASP A 123 7.00 34.61 -28.16
CA ASP A 123 6.02 35.38 -28.94
C ASP A 123 5.88 36.82 -28.41
N ILE A 124 5.83 36.98 -27.08
CA ILE A 124 5.78 38.29 -26.43
C ILE A 124 7.04 39.10 -26.75
N ILE A 125 8.22 38.50 -26.56
CA ILE A 125 9.51 39.15 -26.83
C ILE A 125 9.58 39.59 -28.30
N LEU A 126 9.25 38.69 -29.23
CA LEU A 126 9.27 38.97 -30.67
C LEU A 126 8.32 40.12 -31.03
N PHE A 127 7.11 40.14 -30.46
CA PHE A 127 6.15 41.24 -30.65
C PHE A 127 6.72 42.59 -30.21
N TYR A 128 7.37 42.65 -29.04
CA TYR A 128 8.00 43.88 -28.56
C TYR A 128 9.15 44.33 -29.47
N TYR A 129 10.02 43.42 -29.90
CA TYR A 129 11.12 43.76 -30.82
C TYR A 129 10.62 44.29 -32.16
N LEU A 130 9.62 43.63 -32.77
CA LEU A 130 9.04 44.08 -34.04
C LEU A 130 8.39 45.47 -33.91
N LYS A 131 7.69 45.73 -32.80
CA LYS A 131 7.06 47.02 -32.53
C LYS A 131 8.08 48.16 -32.41
N VAL A 132 9.20 47.92 -31.72
CA VAL A 132 10.29 48.90 -31.59
C VAL A 132 10.95 49.16 -32.94
N TRP A 133 11.21 48.10 -33.72
CA TRP A 133 11.83 48.23 -35.03
C TRP A 133 10.99 49.06 -36.01
N MET A 134 9.66 48.93 -35.98
CA MET A 134 8.75 49.73 -36.83
C MET A 134 8.62 51.21 -36.43
N MET A 135 9.15 51.61 -35.27
CA MET A 135 9.11 53.00 -34.79
C MET A 135 10.39 53.79 -35.13
N HIS A 136 11.37 53.15 -35.74
CA HIS A 136 12.62 53.74 -36.25
C HIS A 136 12.63 53.75 -37.78
#